data_AF-A0A965FC22-F1
#
_entry.id   AF-A0A965FC22-F1
#
_cell.length_a   1.000
_cell.length_b   1.000
_cell.length_c   1.000
_cell.angle_alpha   90.00
_cell.angle_beta   90.00
_cell.angle_gamma   90.00
#
_symmetry.space_group_name_H-M   'P 1'
#
loop_
_entity.id
_entity.type
_entity.pdbx_description
1 polymer ?
#
loop_
_entity_poly.entity_id
_entity_poly.type
_entity_poly.pdbx_seq_one_letter_code
_entity_poly.pdbx_strand_id
1 'polypeptide(L)'
;MLDLMQGKYDPRSNKADLNPKYNAGKYIDEVIADVVEFLTPYKNVIAFYSPGNHETSVEKRIEYGIVDKICYKLDISKGNYSGYIYCRMFPGVEESGSNRPLIIAYHHGYGGGGPVTRDVIQTNRKAVYLPDANIVVSGHTHDRWIVPITRQRISRYKEFVDQQWHIKTGSYLNQPQEFNGYAVEKGLSPKVGAGIWMHYTFTKEGLIYNFQFAE
;
A
#
# COMPACT_ATOMS: atom_id res chain seq x y z
N MET A 1 -10.05 6.71 -6.59
CA MET A 1 -10.93 6.50 -5.44
C MET A 1 -10.88 7.72 -4.52
N LEU A 2 -9.71 8.10 -4.01
CA LEU A 2 -9.50 9.42 -3.36
C LEU A 2 -8.95 10.44 -4.34
N ASP A 3 -9.82 11.34 -4.79
CA ASP A 3 -9.41 12.57 -5.46
C ASP A 3 -9.39 13.68 -4.42
N LEU A 4 -8.25 13.90 -3.78
CA LEU A 4 -8.04 14.96 -2.77
C LEU A 4 -7.22 16.13 -3.31
N MET A 5 -6.91 16.11 -4.60
CA MET A 5 -5.85 16.93 -5.20
C MET A 5 -6.39 18.24 -5.79
N GLN A 6 -7.69 18.46 -5.66
CA GLN A 6 -8.43 19.56 -6.28
C GLN A 6 -8.96 20.56 -5.24
N GLY A 7 -8.50 20.44 -3.99
CA GLY A 7 -8.83 21.37 -2.93
C GLY A 7 -8.23 22.76 -3.18
N LYS A 8 -8.86 23.80 -2.61
CA LYS A 8 -8.49 25.22 -2.79
C LYS A 8 -7.00 25.53 -2.60
N TYR A 9 -6.33 24.82 -1.71
CA TYR A 9 -4.92 25.06 -1.35
C TYR A 9 -3.96 24.07 -1.99
N ASP A 10 -4.43 23.11 -2.81
CA ASP A 10 -3.53 22.22 -3.53
C ASP A 10 -2.92 22.96 -4.74
N PRO A 11 -1.59 23.16 -4.81
CA PRO A 11 -0.95 23.83 -5.94
C PRO A 11 -1.07 23.07 -7.26
N ARG A 12 -1.51 21.81 -7.22
CA ARG A 12 -1.75 20.97 -8.40
C ARG A 12 -3.22 21.01 -8.85
N SER A 13 -4.07 21.75 -8.15
CA SER A 13 -5.50 21.77 -8.44
C SER A 13 -5.79 22.41 -9.80
N ASN A 14 -6.67 21.79 -10.56
CA ASN A 14 -7.21 22.28 -11.81
C ASN A 14 -8.69 21.92 -11.87
N LYS A 15 -9.55 22.93 -12.03
CA LYS A 15 -11.01 22.72 -12.06
C LYS A 15 -11.46 21.85 -13.24
N ALA A 16 -10.68 21.79 -14.32
CA ALA A 16 -10.96 20.89 -15.44
C ALA A 16 -10.75 19.41 -15.08
N ASP A 17 -9.84 19.12 -14.14
CA ASP A 17 -9.50 17.76 -13.70
C ASP A 17 -10.37 17.28 -12.52
N LEU A 18 -11.17 18.17 -11.94
CA LEU A 18 -12.09 17.85 -10.84
C LEU A 18 -13.21 16.95 -11.34
N ASN A 19 -13.40 15.80 -10.70
CA ASN A 19 -14.56 14.96 -10.99
C ASN A 19 -15.85 15.77 -10.75
N PRO A 20 -16.75 15.90 -11.75
CA PRO A 20 -17.95 16.72 -11.63
C PRO A 20 -18.80 16.44 -10.39
N LYS A 21 -18.81 15.18 -9.91
CA LYS A 21 -19.52 14.78 -8.68
C LYS A 21 -19.03 15.51 -7.43
N TYR A 22 -17.77 15.96 -7.44
CA TYR A 22 -17.14 16.69 -6.34
C TYR A 22 -17.10 18.21 -6.56
N ASN A 23 -17.82 18.72 -7.57
CA ASN A 23 -18.00 20.16 -7.78
C ASN A 23 -19.03 20.73 -6.78
N ALA A 24 -18.73 20.59 -5.49
CA ALA A 24 -19.57 21.00 -4.38
C ALA A 24 -18.79 21.88 -3.41
N GLY A 25 -19.51 22.72 -2.64
CA GLY A 25 -18.90 23.56 -1.62
C GLY A 25 -18.20 22.76 -0.50
N LYS A 26 -18.62 21.51 -0.29
CA LYS A 26 -18.06 20.58 0.71
C LYS A 26 -17.19 19.48 0.10
N TYR A 27 -16.39 19.83 -0.89
CA TYR A 27 -15.48 18.93 -1.64
C TYR A 27 -14.87 17.79 -0.81
N ILE A 28 -14.20 18.10 0.31
CA ILE A 28 -13.51 17.09 1.13
C ILE A 28 -14.49 16.10 1.78
N ASP A 29 -15.64 16.58 2.24
CA ASP A 29 -16.64 15.72 2.88
C ASP A 29 -17.34 14.80 1.86
N GLU A 30 -17.59 15.30 0.64
CA GLU A 30 -18.13 14.47 -0.45
C GLU A 30 -17.14 13.35 -0.84
N VAL A 31 -15.84 13.66 -0.93
CA VAL A 31 -14.81 12.64 -1.20
C VAL A 31 -14.76 11.60 -0.07
N ILE A 32 -14.86 12.03 1.20
CA ILE A 32 -14.90 11.11 2.34
C ILE A 32 -16.16 10.22 2.27
N ALA A 33 -17.32 10.80 1.95
CA ALA A 33 -18.57 10.06 1.85
C ALA A 33 -18.48 8.95 0.81
N ASP A 34 -17.99 9.26 -0.39
CA ASP A 34 -17.82 8.30 -1.48
C ASP A 34 -16.84 7.17 -1.12
N VAL A 35 -15.75 7.49 -0.43
CA VAL A 35 -14.78 6.49 0.04
C VAL A 35 -15.41 5.56 1.07
N VAL A 36 -16.15 6.12 2.02
CA VAL A 36 -16.84 5.35 3.05
C VAL A 36 -17.90 4.46 2.43
N GLU A 37 -18.71 4.97 1.50
CA GLU A 37 -19.70 4.18 0.77
C GLU A 37 -19.05 3.01 0.04
N PHE A 38 -17.96 3.27 -0.71
CA PHE A 38 -17.25 2.24 -1.45
C PHE A 38 -16.63 1.16 -0.56
N LEU A 39 -16.07 1.54 0.60
CA LEU A 39 -15.40 0.60 1.51
C LEU A 39 -16.35 -0.12 2.46
N THR A 40 -17.57 0.40 2.67
CA THR A 40 -18.55 -0.16 3.61
C THR A 40 -18.82 -1.66 3.39
N PRO A 41 -19.00 -2.16 2.15
CA PRO A 41 -19.20 -3.59 1.89
C PRO A 41 -18.00 -4.47 2.31
N TYR A 42 -16.80 -3.89 2.40
CA TYR A 42 -15.56 -4.60 2.66
C TYR A 42 -15.02 -4.38 4.09
N LYS A 43 -15.67 -3.55 4.91
CA LYS A 43 -15.11 -3.12 6.21
C LYS A 43 -14.72 -4.29 7.13
N ASN A 44 -15.46 -5.40 7.08
CA ASN A 44 -15.23 -6.57 7.92
C ASN A 44 -13.97 -7.38 7.54
N VAL A 45 -13.39 -7.13 6.36
CA VAL A 45 -12.14 -7.77 5.89
C VAL A 45 -10.97 -6.79 5.79
N ILE A 46 -11.18 -5.50 6.11
CA ILE A 46 -10.14 -4.49 6.12
C ILE A 46 -9.46 -4.50 7.48
N ALA A 47 -8.17 -4.87 7.50
CA ALA A 47 -7.39 -4.86 8.73
C ALA A 47 -7.14 -3.45 9.27
N PHE A 48 -6.77 -2.52 8.38
CA PHE A 48 -6.55 -1.11 8.71
C PHE A 48 -6.55 -0.26 7.44
N TYR A 49 -6.59 1.06 7.61
CA TYR A 49 -6.44 2.05 6.56
C TYR A 49 -5.31 3.02 6.89
N SER A 50 -4.29 3.13 6.03
CA SER A 50 -3.15 4.04 6.23
C SER A 50 -3.19 5.24 5.31
N PRO A 51 -2.71 6.42 5.74
CA PRO A 51 -2.60 7.60 4.88
C PRO A 51 -1.50 7.45 3.84
N GLY A 52 -1.71 8.05 2.67
CA GLY A 52 -0.70 8.24 1.64
C GLY A 52 -0.23 9.68 1.53
N ASN A 53 0.58 9.95 0.50
CA ASN A 53 1.13 11.28 0.24
C ASN A 53 0.07 12.30 -0.21
N HIS A 54 -1.11 11.86 -0.64
CA HIS A 54 -2.20 12.75 -1.05
C HIS A 54 -2.94 13.26 0.19
N GLU A 55 -3.35 12.35 1.06
CA GLU A 55 -4.06 12.60 2.32
C GLU A 55 -3.22 13.49 3.24
N THR A 56 -1.97 13.09 3.51
CA THR A 56 -1.05 13.86 4.37
C THR A 56 -0.75 15.25 3.85
N SER A 57 -0.70 15.42 2.52
CA SER A 57 -0.44 16.72 1.91
C SER A 57 -1.63 17.66 2.07
N VAL A 58 -2.86 17.15 2.00
CA VAL A 58 -4.06 17.95 2.25
C VAL A 58 -4.21 18.25 3.74
N GLU A 59 -4.07 17.26 4.60
CA GLU A 59 -4.11 17.42 6.05
C GLU A 59 -3.14 18.51 6.53
N LYS A 60 -1.91 18.55 5.99
CA LYS A 60 -0.93 19.60 6.30
C LYS A 60 -1.40 21.02 5.94
N ARG A 61 -2.25 21.18 4.91
CA ARG A 61 -2.67 22.48 4.39
C ARG A 61 -3.93 23.02 5.05
N ILE A 62 -4.83 22.13 5.45
CA ILE A 62 -6.15 22.51 5.96
C ILE A 62 -6.42 21.98 7.37
N GLU A 63 -5.44 21.32 7.98
CA GLU A 63 -5.48 20.81 9.36
C GLU A 63 -6.69 19.89 9.62
N TYR A 64 -7.02 19.07 8.61
CA TYR A 64 -8.20 18.22 8.61
C TYR A 64 -7.82 16.75 8.46
N GLY A 65 -8.08 15.96 9.50
CA GLY A 65 -7.81 14.52 9.55
C GLY A 65 -8.77 13.72 8.66
N ILE A 66 -8.44 13.59 7.37
CA ILE A 66 -9.27 12.89 6.38
C ILE A 66 -9.33 11.40 6.70
N VAL A 67 -8.18 10.78 6.94
CA VAL A 67 -8.10 9.34 7.23
C VAL A 67 -8.75 9.00 8.57
N ASP A 68 -8.62 9.87 9.58
CA ASP A 68 -9.29 9.67 10.88
C ASP A 68 -10.80 9.58 10.72
N LYS A 69 -11.39 10.45 9.89
CA LYS A 69 -12.82 10.47 9.62
C LYS A 69 -13.30 9.25 8.86
N ILE A 70 -12.53 8.79 7.86
CA ILE A 70 -12.83 7.56 7.12
C ILE A 70 -12.81 6.36 8.07
N CYS A 71 -11.74 6.22 8.86
CA CYS A 71 -11.59 5.13 9.82
C CYS A 71 -12.69 5.13 10.87
N TYR A 72 -13.01 6.32 11.42
CA TYR A 72 -14.09 6.49 12.39
C TYR A 72 -15.46 6.08 11.82
N LYS A 73 -15.78 6.48 10.59
CA LYS A 73 -17.06 6.13 9.95
C LYS A 73 -17.18 4.64 9.62
N LEU A 74 -16.07 4.00 9.27
CA LEU A 74 -16.04 2.57 8.92
C LEU A 74 -15.86 1.66 10.13
N ASP A 75 -15.53 2.21 11.30
CA ASP A 75 -15.14 1.48 12.51
C ASP A 75 -13.96 0.53 12.25
N ILE A 76 -12.90 1.07 11.64
CA ILE A 76 -11.65 0.34 11.33
C ILE A 76 -10.43 1.04 11.92
N SER A 77 -9.35 0.28 12.08
CA SER A 77 -8.09 0.82 12.60
C SER A 77 -7.41 1.77 11.60
N LYS A 78 -6.92 2.91 12.09
CA LYS A 78 -6.02 3.80 11.33
C LYS A 78 -4.58 3.32 11.45
N GLY A 79 -3.92 3.11 10.32
CA GLY A 79 -2.48 2.89 10.24
C GLY A 79 -1.70 4.20 10.13
N ASN A 80 -0.40 4.12 10.39
CA ASN A 80 0.53 5.21 10.13
C ASN A 80 0.96 5.20 8.65
N TYR A 81 1.75 6.19 8.22
CA TYR A 81 2.31 6.23 6.85
C TYR A 81 3.22 5.02 6.54
N SER A 82 3.81 4.45 7.59
CA SER A 82 4.58 3.22 7.58
C SER A 82 4.43 2.50 8.90
N GLY A 83 4.71 1.20 8.92
CA GLY A 83 4.64 0.41 10.13
C GLY A 83 4.87 -1.07 9.89
N TYR A 84 4.50 -1.86 10.89
CA TYR A 84 4.56 -3.31 10.84
C TYR A 84 3.20 -3.90 11.17
N ILE A 85 2.85 -4.96 10.46
CA ILE A 85 1.77 -5.87 10.80
C ILE A 85 2.44 -7.13 11.35
N TYR A 86 2.15 -7.44 12.61
CA TYR A 86 2.75 -8.57 13.29
C TYR A 86 1.68 -9.64 13.50
N CYS A 87 1.66 -10.63 12.61
CA CYS A 87 0.72 -11.73 12.68
C CYS A 87 1.28 -12.81 13.61
N ARG A 88 0.83 -12.81 14.88
CA ARG A 88 1.07 -13.91 15.82
C ARG A 88 0.13 -15.04 15.50
N MET A 89 0.71 -16.22 15.32
CA MET A 89 -0.06 -17.44 15.14
C MET A 89 0.19 -18.33 16.35
N PHE A 90 -0.90 -18.86 16.90
CA PHE A 90 -0.87 -19.86 17.96
C PHE A 90 -1.36 -21.17 17.33
N PRO A 91 -0.48 -21.96 16.69
CA PRO A 91 -0.90 -23.20 16.05
C PRO A 91 -1.40 -24.16 17.12
N GLY A 92 -2.72 -24.29 17.25
CA GLY A 92 -3.37 -25.26 18.14
C GLY A 92 -3.43 -26.68 17.57
N VAL A 93 -2.64 -27.00 16.53
CA VAL A 93 -2.87 -28.19 15.70
C VAL A 93 -1.83 -29.29 15.87
N GLU A 94 -0.60 -29.02 16.35
CA GLU A 94 0.34 -30.10 16.71
C GLU A 94 1.29 -29.67 17.83
N GLU A 95 1.62 -30.60 18.75
CA GLU A 95 2.45 -30.47 19.97
C GLU A 95 3.87 -29.88 19.78
N SER A 96 4.24 -29.45 18.57
CA SER A 96 5.58 -28.92 18.24
C SER A 96 5.57 -27.83 17.16
N GLY A 97 4.45 -27.12 16.97
CA GLY A 97 4.34 -26.02 16.01
C GLY A 97 5.33 -24.88 16.29
N SER A 98 6.11 -24.51 15.27
CA SER A 98 7.02 -23.36 15.32
C SER A 98 6.24 -22.05 15.38
N ASN A 99 6.35 -21.29 16.48
CA ASN A 99 5.78 -19.95 16.69
C ASN A 99 6.45 -18.85 15.84
N ARG A 100 6.64 -19.07 14.54
CA ARG A 100 7.24 -18.05 13.67
C ARG A 100 6.15 -17.03 13.27
N PRO A 101 6.30 -15.76 13.67
CA PRO A 101 5.37 -14.72 13.25
C PRO A 101 5.52 -14.48 11.75
N LEU A 102 4.42 -14.10 11.10
CA LEU A 102 4.48 -13.41 9.81
C LEU A 102 4.58 -11.91 10.09
N ILE A 103 5.75 -11.34 9.80
CA ILE A 103 6.04 -9.91 9.98
C ILE A 103 6.00 -9.23 8.61
N ILE A 104 5.02 -8.34 8.43
CA ILE A 104 4.85 -7.55 7.23
C ILE A 104 5.22 -6.11 7.56
N ALA A 105 6.31 -5.60 7.00
CA ALA A 105 6.58 -4.17 7.02
C ALA A 105 5.80 -3.52 5.88
N TYR A 106 5.19 -2.36 6.12
CA TYR A 106 4.54 -1.58 5.08
C TYR A 106 4.99 -0.13 5.12
N HIS A 107 4.97 0.50 3.95
CA HIS A 107 5.26 1.93 3.81
C HIS A 107 4.56 2.43 2.55
N HIS A 108 3.81 3.54 2.62
CA HIS A 108 3.09 4.11 1.47
C HIS A 108 3.96 4.16 0.21
N GLY A 109 5.15 4.74 0.35
CA GLY A 109 6.21 4.77 -0.65
C GLY A 109 6.77 6.18 -0.79
N TYR A 110 7.71 6.35 -1.70
CA TYR A 110 8.33 7.62 -2.03
C TYR A 110 9.06 7.50 -3.37
N GLY A 111 9.40 8.64 -3.98
CA GLY A 111 10.18 8.70 -5.22
C GLY A 111 9.34 8.69 -6.50
N GLY A 112 10.01 8.82 -7.64
CA GLY A 112 9.37 9.03 -8.96
C GLY A 112 9.23 7.77 -9.83
N GLY A 113 9.27 6.56 -9.26
CA GLY A 113 9.04 5.32 -10.01
C GLY A 113 10.25 4.78 -10.78
N GLY A 114 11.23 5.60 -11.15
CA GLY A 114 12.44 5.12 -11.82
C GLY A 114 12.16 4.61 -13.25
N PRO A 115 12.45 5.40 -14.30
CA PRO A 115 12.06 5.09 -15.69
C PRO A 115 12.44 3.70 -16.19
N VAL A 116 13.61 3.19 -15.76
CA VAL A 116 14.13 1.88 -16.15
C VAL A 116 13.84 0.82 -15.11
N THR A 117 14.05 1.14 -13.83
CA THR A 117 14.06 0.14 -12.74
C THR A 117 12.69 -0.14 -12.15
N ARG A 118 11.65 0.64 -12.48
CA ARG A 118 10.30 0.49 -11.90
C ARG A 118 10.33 0.52 -10.36
N ASP A 119 11.23 1.32 -9.81
CA ASP A 119 11.49 1.53 -8.39
C ASP A 119 11.92 0.26 -7.63
N VAL A 120 12.31 -0.80 -8.34
CA VAL A 120 12.79 -2.06 -7.75
C VAL A 120 14.04 -1.83 -6.89
N ILE A 121 14.80 -0.75 -7.11
CA ILE A 121 15.95 -0.40 -6.25
C ILE A 121 15.56 -0.25 -4.75
N GLN A 122 14.30 0.08 -4.45
CA GLN A 122 13.86 0.19 -3.06
C GLN A 122 13.84 -1.15 -2.34
N THR A 123 13.80 -2.29 -3.04
CA THR A 123 13.86 -3.62 -2.40
C THR A 123 15.15 -3.75 -1.61
N ASN A 124 16.28 -3.53 -2.28
CA ASN A 124 17.61 -3.58 -1.66
C ASN A 124 17.77 -2.54 -0.54
N ARG A 125 17.28 -1.31 -0.74
CA ARG A 125 17.34 -0.27 0.31
C ARG A 125 16.57 -0.68 1.57
N LYS A 126 15.35 -1.18 1.39
CA LYS A 126 14.48 -1.61 2.48
C LYS A 126 14.99 -2.87 3.18
N ALA A 127 15.56 -3.81 2.44
CA ALA A 127 16.10 -5.04 3.00
C ALA A 127 17.22 -4.80 4.03
N VAL A 128 17.97 -3.71 3.88
CA VAL A 128 19.04 -3.32 4.81
C VAL A 128 18.49 -2.92 6.17
N TYR A 129 17.47 -2.05 6.21
CA TYR A 129 16.94 -1.49 7.47
C TYR A 129 15.66 -2.17 7.98
N LEU A 130 15.09 -3.11 7.21
CA LEU A 130 13.96 -3.97 7.60
C LEU A 130 14.38 -5.45 7.62
N PRO A 131 15.46 -5.84 8.33
CA PRO A 131 16.00 -7.19 8.23
C PRO A 131 15.05 -8.27 8.78
N ASP A 132 14.13 -7.91 9.68
CA ASP A 132 13.27 -8.87 10.39
C ASP A 132 11.92 -9.11 9.71
N ALA A 133 11.56 -8.30 8.70
CA ALA A 133 10.33 -8.49 7.97
C ALA A 133 10.42 -9.73 7.06
N ASN A 134 9.37 -10.54 7.02
CA ASN A 134 9.22 -11.58 5.99
C ASN A 134 8.77 -10.96 4.67
N ILE A 135 7.91 -9.94 4.76
CA ILE A 135 7.30 -9.27 3.61
C ILE A 135 7.43 -7.77 3.80
N VAL A 136 7.74 -7.06 2.71
CA VAL A 136 7.82 -5.60 2.67
C VAL A 136 6.87 -5.10 1.59
N VAL A 137 5.80 -4.41 2.00
CA VAL A 137 4.77 -3.86 1.12
C VAL A 137 4.97 -2.37 0.90
N SER A 138 4.82 -1.90 -0.34
CA SER A 138 4.75 -0.47 -0.65
C SER A 138 3.92 -0.16 -1.90
N GLY A 139 3.66 1.12 -2.16
CA GLY A 139 2.95 1.61 -3.34
C GLY A 139 3.56 2.92 -3.86
N HIS A 140 2.74 3.97 -3.98
CA HIS A 140 3.10 5.34 -4.39
C HIS A 140 3.47 5.55 -5.86
N THR A 141 4.36 4.76 -6.46
CA THR A 141 4.82 5.02 -7.85
C THR A 141 3.97 4.34 -8.92
N HIS A 142 2.94 3.59 -8.49
CA HIS A 142 2.05 2.81 -9.33
C HIS A 142 2.74 1.68 -10.12
N ASP A 143 4.02 1.43 -9.88
CA ASP A 143 4.69 0.21 -10.35
C ASP A 143 4.16 -1.00 -9.58
N ARG A 144 3.93 -2.09 -10.31
CA ARG A 144 3.42 -3.34 -9.75
C ARG A 144 4.42 -4.46 -9.97
N TRP A 145 4.88 -5.08 -8.88
CA TRP A 145 5.81 -6.20 -8.93
C TRP A 145 5.86 -6.97 -7.61
N ILE A 146 6.39 -8.19 -7.69
CA ILE A 146 6.72 -9.06 -6.56
C ILE A 146 8.17 -9.50 -6.79
N VAL A 147 9.07 -9.18 -5.86
CA VAL A 147 10.50 -9.45 -5.99
C VAL A 147 11.02 -10.09 -4.69
N PRO A 148 11.50 -11.35 -4.74
CA PRO A 148 12.17 -11.96 -3.61
C PRO A 148 13.62 -11.46 -3.50
N ILE A 149 14.09 -11.27 -2.28
CA ILE A 149 15.52 -11.16 -1.95
C ILE A 149 15.88 -12.35 -1.07
N THR A 150 16.76 -13.21 -1.58
CA THR A 150 17.31 -14.35 -0.84
C THR A 150 18.46 -13.88 0.05
N ARG A 151 18.47 -14.27 1.32
CA ARG A 151 19.46 -13.81 2.30
C ARG A 151 20.07 -15.00 3.04
N GLN A 152 21.37 -14.93 3.29
CA GLN A 152 22.02 -15.80 4.25
C GLN A 152 21.81 -15.24 5.65
N ARG A 153 21.36 -16.09 6.57
CA ARG A 153 21.00 -15.75 7.94
C ARG A 153 21.68 -16.74 8.88
N ILE A 154 21.93 -16.27 10.09
CA ILE A 154 22.32 -17.13 11.21
C ILE A 154 21.26 -17.05 12.30
N SER A 155 20.99 -18.19 12.91
CA SER A 155 20.22 -18.31 14.15
C SER A 155 21.13 -18.85 15.24
N ARG A 156 20.64 -18.88 16.49
CA ARG A 156 21.37 -19.50 17.59
C ARG A 156 21.71 -21.00 17.40
N TYR A 157 21.08 -21.68 16.43
CA TYR A 157 21.22 -23.13 16.22
C TYR A 157 21.89 -23.50 14.90
N LYS A 158 21.76 -22.65 13.86
CA LYS A 158 22.26 -22.93 12.52
C LYS A 158 22.31 -21.70 11.63
N GLU A 159 23.16 -21.77 10.61
CA GLU A 159 23.04 -20.99 9.39
C GLU A 159 21.85 -21.48 8.56
N PHE A 160 21.18 -20.56 7.90
CA PHE A 160 20.05 -20.86 7.03
C PHE A 160 19.90 -19.79 5.96
N VAL A 161 19.18 -20.13 4.89
CA VAL A 161 18.81 -19.20 3.83
C VAL A 161 17.33 -18.91 3.96
N ASP A 162 16.95 -17.64 3.89
CA ASP A 162 15.55 -17.22 3.82
C ASP A 162 15.29 -16.31 2.62
N GLN A 163 14.01 -16.04 2.37
CA GLN A 163 13.56 -15.10 1.36
C GLN A 163 12.71 -14.01 2.02
N GLN A 164 13.11 -12.76 1.80
CA GLN A 164 12.28 -11.61 2.07
C GLN A 164 11.53 -11.22 0.80
N TRP A 165 10.21 -11.14 0.88
CA TRP A 165 9.37 -10.80 -0.26
C TRP A 165 9.08 -9.31 -0.28
N HIS A 166 9.49 -8.63 -1.34
CA HIS A 166 9.12 -7.24 -1.55
C HIS A 166 7.96 -7.18 -2.53
N ILE A 167 6.91 -6.50 -2.13
CA ILE A 167 5.65 -6.39 -2.85
C ILE A 167 5.38 -4.93 -3.11
N LYS A 168 5.14 -4.59 -4.37
CA LYS A 168 4.68 -3.26 -4.75
C LYS A 168 3.31 -3.32 -5.39
N THR A 169 2.35 -2.65 -4.76
CA THR A 169 0.99 -2.52 -5.28
C THR A 169 0.95 -1.42 -6.33
N GLY A 170 0.26 -1.69 -7.43
CA GLY A 170 0.07 -0.71 -8.51
C GLY A 170 -1.04 0.28 -8.19
N SER A 171 -1.78 0.69 -9.22
CA SER A 171 -2.88 1.67 -9.09
C SER A 171 -4.13 1.20 -9.80
N TYR A 172 -5.29 1.55 -9.22
CA TYR A 172 -6.60 1.40 -9.85
C TYR A 172 -6.91 2.55 -10.82
N LEU A 173 -6.02 3.55 -10.92
CA LEU A 173 -6.16 4.60 -11.91
C LEU A 173 -5.84 4.03 -13.29
N ASN A 174 -6.86 3.91 -14.13
CA ASN A 174 -6.71 3.52 -15.52
C ASN A 174 -6.08 4.66 -16.34
N GLN A 175 -5.56 4.25 -17.50
CA GLN A 175 -4.82 4.98 -18.52
C GLN A 175 -5.23 6.46 -18.74
N PRO A 176 -4.29 7.31 -19.20
CA PRO A 176 -4.61 8.71 -19.52
C PRO A 176 -5.83 8.82 -20.43
N GLN A 177 -6.76 9.70 -20.07
CA GLN A 177 -7.91 10.00 -20.92
C GLN A 177 -7.41 10.71 -22.19
N GLU A 178 -7.74 10.16 -23.35
CA GLU A 178 -7.40 10.73 -24.67
C GLU A 178 -5.91 11.03 -24.87
N PHE A 179 -5.01 10.28 -24.19
CA PHE A 179 -3.57 10.54 -24.20
C PHE A 179 -3.17 11.95 -23.73
N ASN A 180 -3.97 12.57 -22.87
CA ASN A 180 -3.69 13.87 -22.28
C ASN A 180 -3.53 13.80 -20.75
N GLY A 181 -3.07 14.90 -20.16
CA GLY A 181 -2.95 15.08 -18.72
C GLY A 181 -1.55 14.89 -18.16
N TYR A 182 -1.41 15.17 -16.86
CA TYR A 182 -0.12 15.28 -16.17
C TYR A 182 0.83 14.09 -16.41
N ALA A 183 0.32 12.86 -16.38
CA ALA A 183 1.15 11.68 -16.58
C ALA A 183 1.75 11.62 -18.00
N VAL A 184 0.99 12.02 -19.02
CA VAL A 184 1.46 12.03 -20.40
C VAL A 184 2.44 13.17 -20.64
N GLU A 185 2.12 14.37 -20.16
CA GLU A 185 3.01 15.55 -20.25
C GLU A 185 4.37 15.31 -19.59
N LYS A 186 4.41 14.51 -18.52
CA LYS A 186 5.64 14.12 -17.82
C LYS A 186 6.33 12.88 -18.39
N GLY A 187 5.82 12.32 -19.49
CA GLY A 187 6.38 11.11 -20.11
C GLY A 187 6.35 9.88 -19.20
N LEU A 188 5.40 9.85 -18.25
CA LEU A 188 5.24 8.70 -17.36
C LEU A 188 4.63 7.54 -18.15
N SER A 189 5.26 6.37 -18.03
CA SER A 189 4.74 5.15 -18.65
C SER A 189 3.36 4.79 -18.09
N PRO A 190 2.43 4.28 -18.92
CA PRO A 190 1.16 3.76 -18.44
C PRO A 190 1.37 2.68 -17.37
N LYS A 191 0.65 2.80 -16.26
CA LYS A 191 0.66 1.84 -15.16
C LYS A 191 -0.72 1.23 -15.03
N VAL A 192 -0.79 -0.09 -14.90
CA VAL A 192 -2.07 -0.82 -14.86
C VAL A 192 -2.04 -1.92 -13.83
N GLY A 193 -3.19 -2.11 -13.21
CA GLY A 193 -3.42 -3.13 -12.20
C GLY A 193 -2.93 -2.71 -10.83
N ALA A 194 -3.65 -3.15 -9.80
CA ALA A 194 -3.53 -2.61 -8.46
C ALA A 194 -3.12 -3.66 -7.44
N GLY A 195 -4.11 -4.45 -7.00
CA GLY A 195 -3.99 -5.40 -5.90
C GLY A 195 -3.11 -6.60 -6.19
N ILE A 196 -2.69 -7.25 -5.12
CA ILE A 196 -1.96 -8.52 -5.13
C ILE A 196 -2.62 -9.41 -4.08
N TRP A 197 -3.02 -10.61 -4.49
CA TRP A 197 -3.44 -11.67 -3.59
C TRP A 197 -2.21 -12.36 -3.00
N MET A 198 -2.24 -12.58 -1.69
CA MET A 198 -1.25 -13.37 -0.98
C MET A 198 -1.97 -14.49 -0.24
N HIS A 199 -1.66 -15.73 -0.61
CA HIS A 199 -2.00 -16.89 0.18
C HIS A 199 -0.75 -17.37 0.93
N TYR A 200 -0.89 -17.68 2.21
CA TYR A 200 0.20 -18.20 3.02
C TYR A 200 -0.23 -19.47 3.75
N THR A 201 0.67 -20.44 3.77
CA THR A 201 0.48 -21.73 4.44
C THR A 201 1.59 -21.93 5.46
N PHE A 202 1.23 -22.41 6.64
CA PHE A 202 2.18 -22.78 7.68
C PHE A 202 2.51 -24.26 7.58
N THR A 203 3.80 -24.57 7.58
CA THR A 203 4.31 -25.93 7.66
C THR A 203 5.34 -26.03 8.79
N LYS A 204 5.81 -27.24 9.10
CA LYS A 204 6.87 -27.48 10.09
C LYS A 204 8.18 -26.80 9.68
N GLU A 205 8.40 -26.67 8.38
CA GLU A 205 9.59 -26.10 7.76
C GLU A 205 9.55 -24.56 7.77
N GLY A 206 8.35 -23.97 7.67
CA GLY A 206 8.15 -22.53 7.79
C GLY A 206 6.88 -22.01 7.11
N LEU A 207 6.94 -20.73 6.72
CA LEU A 207 5.90 -20.05 5.97
C LEU A 207 6.13 -20.24 4.47
N ILE A 208 5.11 -20.74 3.76
CA ILE A 208 5.08 -20.84 2.30
C ILE A 208 4.12 -19.78 1.78
N TYR A 209 4.53 -19.06 0.74
CA TYR A 209 3.74 -17.97 0.15
C TYR A 209 3.41 -18.27 -1.31
N ASN A 210 2.20 -17.90 -1.71
CA ASN A 210 1.78 -17.82 -3.10
C ASN A 210 1.23 -16.42 -3.36
N PHE A 211 1.74 -15.78 -4.41
CA PHE A 211 1.33 -14.44 -4.80
C PHE A 211 0.73 -14.44 -6.19
N GLN A 212 -0.39 -13.73 -6.35
CA GLN A 212 -1.05 -13.54 -7.63
C GLN A 212 -1.42 -12.08 -7.82
N PHE A 213 -1.17 -11.51 -9.00
CA PHE A 213 -1.68 -10.19 -9.32
C PHE A 213 -3.20 -10.23 -9.36
N ALA A 214 -3.86 -9.34 -8.63
CA ALA A 214 -5.29 -9.16 -8.76
C ALA A 214 -5.59 -8.56 -10.14
N GLU A 215 -6.61 -9.13 -10.79
CA GLU A 215 -7.17 -8.62 -12.04
C GLU A 215 -8.00 -7.36 -11.80
#